data_AF-A0AAW2KVH8-F1
#
_entry.id   AF-A0AAW2KVH8-F1
#
_cell.length_a   1.000
_cell.length_b   1.000
_cell.length_c   1.000
_cell.angle_alpha   90.00
_cell.angle_beta   90.00
_cell.angle_gamma   90.00
#
_symmetry.space_group_name_H-M   'P 1'
#
loop_
_entity.id
_entity.type
_entity.pdbx_description
1 polymer ?
#
loop_
_entity_poly.entity_id
_entity_poly.type
_entity_poly.pdbx_seq_one_letter_code
_entity_poly.pdbx_strand_id
1 'polypeptide(L)'
;MAEKEGAIVKTGHEEGLKLAVALLQEFELPEGLLPLADVLEVGLVRSTGYMWIQQKKKVEHNFKMISKLVSYDTDITGYVLKKRIKKLKGVKGADAVASSQ
;
A
#
# COMPACT_ATOMS: atom_id res chain seq x y z
N MET A 1 0.97 22.64 0.08
CA MET A 1 -0.40 22.29 -0.34
C MET A 1 -0.45 21.74 -1.79
N ALA A 2 0.56 20.98 -2.25
CA ALA A 2 0.61 20.52 -3.65
C ALA A 2 1.01 19.03 -3.79
N GLU A 3 1.02 18.26 -2.71
CA GLU A 3 1.45 16.85 -2.78
C GLU A 3 0.34 15.91 -3.28
N LYS A 4 -0.93 16.36 -3.30
CA LYS A 4 -2.08 15.56 -3.77
C LYS A 4 -2.65 16.05 -5.10
N GLU A 5 -2.03 17.03 -5.74
CA GLU A 5 -2.52 17.59 -7.01
C GLU A 5 -2.33 16.55 -8.12
N GLY A 6 -3.43 16.13 -8.76
CA GLY A 6 -3.43 15.01 -9.70
C GLY A 6 -3.39 13.62 -9.06
N ALA A 7 -3.65 13.50 -7.76
CA ALA A 7 -3.80 12.20 -7.12
C ALA A 7 -5.10 11.52 -7.55
N ILE A 8 -5.00 10.24 -7.90
CA ILE A 8 -6.15 9.38 -8.15
C ILE A 8 -6.59 8.83 -6.80
N VAL A 9 -7.72 9.31 -6.31
CA VAL A 9 -8.34 8.84 -5.06
C VAL A 9 -9.54 7.97 -5.40
N LYS A 10 -9.55 6.76 -4.84
CA LYS A 10 -10.61 5.78 -4.99
C LYS A 10 -11.14 5.40 -3.63
N THR A 11 -12.43 5.64 -3.44
CA THR A 11 -13.14 5.29 -2.21
C THR A 11 -13.86 3.95 -2.39
N GLY A 12 -13.82 3.12 -1.35
CA GLY A 12 -14.43 1.80 -1.34
C GLY A 12 -13.46 0.65 -1.63
N HIS A 13 -13.83 -0.52 -1.09
CA HIS A 13 -12.98 -1.70 -1.11
C HIS A 13 -12.65 -2.17 -2.53
N GLU A 14 -13.65 -2.28 -3.41
CA GLU A 14 -13.44 -2.79 -4.78
C GLU A 14 -12.58 -1.86 -5.63
N GLU A 15 -12.88 -0.56 -5.64
CA GLU A 15 -12.14 0.44 -6.41
C GLU A 15 -10.73 0.64 -5.86
N GLY A 16 -10.56 0.65 -4.53
CA GLY A 16 -9.25 0.75 -3.90
C GLY A 16 -8.35 -0.44 -4.21
N LEU A 17 -8.91 -1.66 -4.24
CA LEU A 17 -8.18 -2.88 -4.56
C LEU A 17 -7.80 -2.93 -6.04
N LYS A 18 -8.71 -2.55 -6.96
CA LYS A 18 -8.40 -2.38 -8.39
C LYS A 18 -7.29 -1.36 -8.61
N LEU A 19 -7.35 -0.21 -7.94
CA LEU A 19 -6.31 0.81 -8.01
C LEU A 19 -4.99 0.22 -7.50
N ALA A 20 -4.96 -0.35 -6.30
CA ALA A 20 -3.75 -0.94 -5.75
C ALA A 20 -3.12 -1.99 -6.65
N VAL A 21 -3.91 -2.90 -7.24
CA VAL A 21 -3.42 -3.91 -8.20
C VAL A 21 -2.85 -3.26 -9.46
N ALA A 22 -3.55 -2.30 -10.05
CA ALA A 22 -3.06 -1.57 -11.22
C ALA A 22 -1.74 -0.85 -10.93
N LEU A 23 -1.58 -0.30 -9.72
CA LEU A 23 -0.35 0.34 -9.28
C LEU A 23 0.78 -0.68 -9.08
N LEU A 24 0.52 -1.79 -8.39
CA LEU A 24 1.51 -2.85 -8.23
C LEU A 24 2.01 -3.32 -9.60
N GLN A 25 1.11 -3.49 -10.57
CA GLN A 25 1.47 -3.85 -11.94
C GLN A 25 2.27 -2.73 -12.65
N GLU A 26 1.85 -1.47 -12.54
CA GLU A 26 2.56 -0.31 -13.14
C GLU A 26 3.97 -0.14 -12.56
N PHE A 27 4.16 -0.46 -11.28
CA PHE A 27 5.43 -0.37 -10.56
C PHE A 27 6.22 -1.69 -10.50
N GLU A 28 5.80 -2.75 -11.20
CA GLU A 28 6.43 -4.08 -11.20
C GLU A 28 6.63 -4.67 -9.77
N LEU A 29 5.64 -4.48 -8.90
CA LEU A 29 5.60 -5.01 -7.55
C LEU A 29 4.73 -6.27 -7.50
N PRO A 30 5.06 -7.24 -6.62
CA PRO A 30 4.24 -8.43 -6.46
C PRO A 30 2.83 -8.07 -5.97
N GLU A 31 1.84 -8.56 -6.71
CA GLU A 31 0.44 -8.57 -6.30
C GLU A 31 0.30 -9.27 -4.94
N GLY A 32 -0.18 -8.53 -3.93
CA GLY A 32 -0.30 -9.04 -2.55
C GLY A 32 0.74 -8.52 -1.55
N LEU A 33 1.61 -7.57 -1.93
CA LEU A 33 2.53 -6.90 -1.00
C LEU A 33 1.81 -6.16 0.13
N LEU A 34 0.58 -5.69 -0.13
CA LEU A 34 -0.26 -4.94 0.80
C LEU A 34 -1.61 -5.66 0.94
N PRO A 35 -1.85 -6.36 2.06
CA PRO A 35 -3.16 -6.92 2.37
C PRO A 35 -4.09 -5.79 2.77
N LEU A 36 -4.97 -5.44 1.83
CA LEU A 36 -5.99 -4.41 1.98
C LEU A 36 -7.27 -5.03 2.54
N ALA A 37 -7.75 -4.57 3.69
CA ALA A 37 -9.05 -4.99 4.22
C ALA A 37 -9.84 -3.79 4.74
N ASP A 38 -11.16 -3.78 4.49
CA ASP A 38 -12.04 -2.66 4.87
C ASP A 38 -11.48 -1.30 4.44
N VAL A 39 -10.96 -1.25 3.21
CA VAL A 39 -10.42 -0.02 2.61
C VAL A 39 -11.54 0.99 2.47
N LEU A 40 -11.33 2.15 3.09
CA LEU A 40 -12.18 3.33 2.98
C LEU A 40 -11.77 4.14 1.77
N GLU A 41 -10.47 4.40 1.64
CA GLU A 41 -9.90 5.27 0.62
C GLU A 41 -8.49 4.81 0.24
N VAL A 42 -8.17 4.84 -1.04
CA VAL A 42 -6.80 4.72 -1.55
C VAL A 42 -6.52 5.90 -2.45
N GLY A 43 -5.44 6.62 -2.18
CA GLY A 43 -4.91 7.66 -3.05
C GLY A 43 -3.57 7.28 -3.63
N LEU A 44 -3.35 7.62 -4.90
CA LEU A 44 -2.01 7.64 -5.49
C LEU A 44 -1.80 8.84 -6.40
N VAL A 45 -0.66 9.49 -6.19
CA VAL A 45 -0.08 10.52 -7.05
C VAL A 45 0.76 9.86 -8.14
N ARG A 46 0.29 9.80 -9.39
CA ARG A 46 1.12 9.27 -10.50
C ARG A 46 2.39 10.10 -10.75
N SER A 47 2.36 11.40 -10.40
CA SER A 47 3.49 12.31 -10.59
C SER A 47 4.71 11.94 -9.72
N THR A 48 4.48 11.62 -8.45
CA THR A 48 5.56 11.33 -7.47
C THR A 48 5.64 9.86 -7.05
N GLY A 49 4.61 9.06 -7.34
CA GLY A 49 4.42 7.73 -6.78
C GLY A 49 4.00 7.74 -5.31
N TYR A 50 3.56 8.88 -4.76
CA TYR A 50 3.06 8.92 -3.39
C TYR A 50 1.71 8.21 -3.30
N MET A 51 1.61 7.21 -2.43
CA MET A 51 0.36 6.51 -2.13
C MET A 51 -0.05 6.68 -0.67
N TRP A 52 -1.35 6.65 -0.43
CA TRP A 52 -1.91 6.50 0.90
C TRP A 52 -3.12 5.58 0.86
N ILE A 53 -3.31 4.84 1.94
CA ILE A 53 -4.41 3.90 2.11
C ILE A 53 -5.01 4.19 3.47
N GLN A 54 -6.32 4.39 3.49
CA GLN A 54 -7.10 4.55 4.69
C GLN A 54 -8.06 3.37 4.83
N GLN A 55 -8.00 2.71 5.98
CA GLN A 55 -8.78 1.52 6.29
C GLN A 55 -9.65 1.77 7.51
N LYS A 56 -10.79 1.10 7.59
CA LYS A 56 -11.70 1.23 8.73
C LYS A 56 -11.12 0.63 10.01
N LYS A 57 -10.28 -0.40 9.85
CA LYS A 57 -9.65 -1.14 10.95
C LYS A 57 -8.23 -1.49 10.58
N LYS A 58 -7.39 -1.66 11.61
CA LYS A 58 -6.05 -2.23 11.46
C LYS A 58 -6.13 -3.66 10.94
N VAL A 59 -5.18 -4.04 10.10
CA VAL A 59 -5.09 -5.36 9.48
C VAL A 59 -3.78 -6.01 9.91
N GLU A 60 -3.84 -7.22 10.44
CA GLU A 60 -2.65 -7.95 10.85
C GLU A 60 -2.51 -9.17 9.94
N HIS A 61 -1.48 -9.18 9.11
CA HIS A 61 -1.19 -10.27 8.21
C HIS A 61 -0.02 -11.08 8.72
N ASN A 62 -0.26 -12.35 8.99
CA ASN A 62 0.79 -13.29 9.32
C ASN A 62 1.31 -13.93 8.03
N PHE A 63 2.48 -13.48 7.58
CA PHE A 63 3.19 -14.13 6.50
C PHE A 63 3.75 -15.46 7.01
N LYS A 64 2.96 -16.53 6.88
CA LYS A 64 3.35 -17.90 7.27
C LYS A 64 4.66 -18.34 6.61
N MET A 65 4.94 -17.86 5.40
CA MET A 65 6.15 -18.21 4.64
C MET A 65 7.45 -17.74 5.33
N ILE A 66 7.40 -16.63 6.07
CA ILE A 66 8.55 -16.05 6.79
C ILE A 66 8.31 -15.98 8.31
N SER A 67 7.21 -16.58 8.79
CA SER A 67 6.75 -16.54 10.19
C SER A 67 6.81 -15.13 10.81
N LYS A 68 6.53 -14.09 10.01
CA LYS A 68 6.53 -12.69 10.43
C LYS A 68 5.12 -12.13 10.38
N LEU A 69 4.73 -11.48 11.48
CA LEU A 69 3.49 -10.75 11.60
C LEU A 69 3.72 -9.30 11.19
N VAL A 70 2.96 -8.83 10.21
CA VAL A 70 2.98 -7.45 9.73
C VAL A 70 1.62 -6.84 10.07
N SER A 71 1.65 -5.76 10.85
CA SER A 71 0.45 -5.02 11.24
C SER A 71 0.36 -3.73 10.43
N TYR A 72 -0.73 -3.55 9.72
CA TYR A 72 -1.08 -2.37 8.94
C TYR A 72 -2.08 -1.53 9.74
N ASP A 73 -1.77 -0.25 9.93
CA ASP A 73 -2.59 0.69 10.68
C ASP A 73 -3.78 1.18 9.84
N THR A 74 -4.63 2.02 10.44
CA THR A 74 -5.77 2.61 9.73
C THR A 74 -5.34 3.68 8.73
N ASP A 75 -4.20 4.32 8.94
CA ASP A 75 -3.62 5.31 8.03
C ASP A 75 -2.22 4.84 7.59
N ILE A 76 -2.12 4.48 6.31
CA ILE A 76 -0.90 3.96 5.71
C ILE A 76 -0.48 4.92 4.63
N THR A 77 0.77 5.35 4.65
CA THR A 77 1.32 6.29 3.66
C THR A 77 2.66 5.78 3.17
N GLY A 78 3.01 6.04 1.92
CA GLY A 78 4.27 5.57 1.37
C GLY A 78 4.53 6.10 -0.03
N TYR A 79 5.73 5.84 -0.54
CA TYR A 79 6.09 6.22 -1.90
C TYR A 79 6.42 4.94 -2.67
N VAL A 80 5.61 4.61 -3.67
CA VAL A 80 5.93 3.56 -4.62
C VAL A 80 6.89 4.07 -5.67
N LEU A 81 7.87 3.24 -5.94
CA LEU A 81 8.86 3.41 -6.99
C LEU A 81 8.91 2.11 -7.79
N LYS A 82 9.52 2.18 -8.96
CA LYS A 82 9.75 1.00 -9.80
C LYS A 82 10.46 -0.09 -8.99
N LYS A 83 9.76 -1.21 -8.78
CA LYS A 83 10.16 -2.41 -8.02
C LYS A 83 10.32 -2.26 -6.51
N ARG A 84 10.09 -1.09 -5.89
CA ARG A 84 10.26 -0.90 -4.43
C ARG A 84 9.36 0.17 -3.84
N ILE A 85 9.09 0.07 -2.53
CA ILE A 85 8.36 1.09 -1.75
C ILE A 85 9.35 1.78 -0.80
N LYS A 86 9.31 3.11 -0.72
CA LYS A 86 10.10 3.93 0.22
C LYS A 86 9.19 4.66 1.20
N LYS A 87 9.71 4.93 2.40
CA LYS A 87 9.04 5.68 3.47
C LYS A 87 7.62 5.16 3.76
N LEU A 88 7.44 3.84 3.76
CA LEU A 88 6.19 3.22 4.17
C LEU A 88 5.97 3.46 5.67
N LYS A 89 4.85 4.10 6.01
CA LYS A 89 4.47 4.50 7.35
C LYS A 89 3.08 3.96 7.65
N GLY A 90 2.81 3.62 8.91
CA GLY A 90 1.60 2.89 9.28
C GLY A 90 1.70 1.38 9.03
N VAL A 91 2.89 0.84 8.76
CA VAL A 91 3.12 -0.60 8.67
C VAL A 91 4.21 -1.01 9.64
N LYS A 92 3.86 -1.86 10.60
CA LYS A 92 4.74 -2.38 11.64
C LYS A 92 5.15 -3.80 11.26
N GLY A 93 6.46 -4.03 11.08
CA GLY A 93 7.00 -5.31 10.62
C GLY A 93 7.33 -5.39 9.12
N ALA A 94 7.15 -4.29 8.36
CA ALA A 94 7.44 -4.22 6.91
C ALA A 94 8.92 -4.34 6.52
N ASP A 95 9.84 -4.28 7.49
CA ASP A 95 11.30 -4.28 7.27
C ASP A 95 11.81 -5.50 6.46
N ALA A 96 11.02 -6.58 6.38
CA ALA A 96 11.45 -7.85 5.78
C ALA A 96 10.81 -8.22 4.43
N VAL A 97 9.81 -7.48 3.92
CA VAL A 97 9.01 -7.96 2.77
C VAL A 97 9.53 -7.48 1.40
N ALA A 98 10.46 -6.54 1.35
CA ALA A 98 11.05 -6.04 0.09
C ALA A 98 12.29 -6.83 -0.38
N SER A 99 12.67 -7.88 0.34
CA SER A 99 13.86 -8.69 0.11
C SER A 99 13.47 -10.15 -0.04
N SER A 100 12.85 -10.52 -1.16
CA SER A 100 12.88 -11.90 -1.61
C SER A 100 13.16 -11.91 -3.10
N GLN A 101 14.09 -12.80 -3.42
CA GLN A 101 15.02 -12.87 -4.54
C GLN A 101 14.35 -13.35 -5.82
#